data_AF-A0A135VMB6-F1
#
_entry.id   AF-A0A135VMB6-F1
#
_cell.length_a   1.000
_cell.length_b   1.000
_cell.length_c   1.000
_cell.angle_alpha   90.00
_cell.angle_beta   90.00
_cell.angle_gamma   90.00
#
_symmetry.space_group_name_H-M   'P 1'
#
loop_
_entity.id
_entity.type
_entity.pdbx_description
1 polymer ?
#
loop_
_entity_poly.entity_id
_entity_poly.type
_entity_poly.pdbx_seq_one_letter_code
_entity_poly.pdbx_strand_id
1 'polypeptide(L)'
;MTEWLEYTIDWGYWINPDTFRTPRIKKSVRVGAVVFLKGRETLADGRQIIVTTYGVAGKSGIKELSKKEVSSVLASQILDFMRTNKMYPPKTKMKKSYANGNVNLDYSPTDYDSFTINLTPKMVGGDVEDFLYDLNPFKEEVSEDHDAWRVELTKSSRSTCRTCSKAIQIGEIRLGEPTIFDGYVSYRWHHLKCAAHLIRDTKLDTLEGYEELSREEKEQLQNEI
;
A
#
# COMPACT_ATOMS: atom_id res chain seq x y z
N MET A 1 13.30 3.53 -15.28
CA MET A 1 13.70 3.96 -13.92
C MET A 1 12.52 4.69 -13.29
N THR A 2 12.13 4.31 -12.07
CA THR A 2 11.03 4.95 -11.35
C THR A 2 11.50 6.28 -10.75
N GLU A 3 10.89 7.39 -11.17
CA GLU A 3 11.21 8.74 -10.68
C GLU A 3 10.37 9.10 -9.44
N TRP A 4 10.97 9.84 -8.51
CA TRP A 4 10.36 10.27 -7.24
C TRP A 4 10.47 11.78 -7.07
N LEU A 5 9.41 12.41 -6.58
CA LEU A 5 9.35 13.82 -6.18
C LEU A 5 9.48 13.90 -4.66
N GLU A 6 10.46 14.65 -4.14
CA GLU A 6 10.49 15.03 -2.74
C GLU A 6 9.43 16.10 -2.45
N TYR A 7 8.61 15.87 -1.43
CA TYR A 7 7.47 16.74 -1.13
C TYR A 7 7.10 16.68 0.35
N THR A 8 7.04 17.84 1.00
CA THR A 8 6.73 17.98 2.43
C THR A 8 5.39 18.68 2.60
N ILE A 9 4.48 18.03 3.34
CA ILE A 9 3.16 18.54 3.72
C ILE A 9 2.82 18.08 5.13
N ASP A 10 1.85 18.75 5.76
CA ASP A 10 1.33 18.33 7.06
C ASP A 10 0.78 16.90 7.00
N TRP A 11 -0.13 16.64 6.05
CA TRP A 11 -0.66 15.31 5.79
C TRP A 11 -1.35 15.21 4.42
N GLY A 12 -1.23 14.04 3.82
CA GLY A 12 -1.83 13.70 2.55
C GLY A 12 -1.52 12.26 2.20
N TYR A 13 -2.15 11.74 1.16
CA TYR A 13 -2.02 10.37 0.70
C TYR A 13 -1.72 10.35 -0.79
N TRP A 14 -1.20 9.25 -1.30
CA TRP A 14 -1.01 9.07 -2.73
C TRP A 14 -1.47 7.69 -3.16
N ILE A 15 -2.02 7.57 -4.36
CA ILE A 15 -2.34 6.29 -4.97
C ILE A 15 -1.05 5.78 -5.61
N ASN A 16 -0.54 4.66 -5.12
CA ASN A 16 0.55 3.98 -5.81
C ASN A 16 -0.01 3.34 -7.09
N PRO A 17 0.39 3.77 -8.29
CA PRO A 17 -0.20 3.27 -9.53
C PRO A 17 0.14 1.80 -9.82
N ASP A 18 1.14 1.21 -9.14
CA ASP A 18 1.49 -0.20 -9.32
C ASP A 18 0.64 -1.13 -8.44
N THR A 19 0.19 -0.65 -7.28
CA THR A 19 -0.51 -1.48 -6.27
C THR A 19 -1.91 -1.00 -5.96
N PHE A 20 -2.25 0.21 -6.40
CA PHE A 20 -3.50 0.93 -6.10
C PHE A 20 -3.81 1.12 -4.61
N ARG A 21 -2.81 0.92 -3.76
CA ARG A 21 -2.85 1.26 -2.34
C ARG A 21 -2.72 2.77 -2.14
N THR A 22 -3.17 3.25 -0.98
CA THR A 22 -3.23 4.68 -0.68
C THR A 22 -2.44 5.05 0.60
N PRO A 23 -1.11 4.85 0.61
CA PRO A 23 -0.29 5.20 1.77
C PRO A 23 -0.22 6.71 2.01
N ARG A 24 0.08 7.09 3.26
CA ARG A 24 0.36 8.49 3.64
C ARG A 24 1.66 8.96 2.98
N ILE A 25 1.66 10.18 2.44
CA ILE A 25 2.86 10.88 1.96
C ILE A 25 3.74 11.22 3.17
N LYS A 26 5.00 10.77 3.14
CA LYS A 26 5.98 11.02 4.22
C LYS A 26 7.06 12.02 3.82
N LYS A 27 7.79 11.73 2.75
CA LYS A 27 8.92 12.54 2.25
C LYS A 27 8.94 12.68 0.74
N SER A 28 8.40 11.68 0.05
CA SER A 28 8.36 11.65 -1.41
C SER A 28 7.12 10.93 -1.92
N VAL A 29 6.83 11.17 -3.19
CA VAL A 29 5.75 10.54 -3.95
C VAL A 29 6.26 10.18 -5.34
N ARG A 30 5.80 9.06 -5.90
CA ARG A 30 6.19 8.64 -7.25
C ARG A 30 5.68 9.64 -8.28
N VAL A 31 6.52 10.06 -9.23
CA VAL A 31 6.09 10.91 -10.34
C VAL A 31 5.01 10.17 -11.15
N GLY A 32 3.93 10.88 -11.47
CA GLY A 32 2.73 10.35 -12.11
C GLY A 32 1.65 9.87 -11.13
N ALA A 33 1.96 9.70 -9.83
CA ALA A 33 0.95 9.27 -8.87
C ALA A 33 -0.10 10.35 -8.59
N VAL A 34 -1.35 9.92 -8.42
CA VAL A 34 -2.42 10.77 -7.91
C VAL A 34 -2.23 10.99 -6.41
N VAL A 35 -2.48 12.21 -5.96
CA VAL A 35 -2.32 12.63 -4.56
C VAL A 35 -3.59 13.24 -4.00
N PHE A 36 -3.81 13.03 -2.71
CA PHE A 36 -4.84 13.63 -1.87
C PHE A 36 -4.15 14.50 -0.83
N LEU A 37 -4.22 15.82 -0.99
CA LEU A 37 -3.63 16.74 -0.03
C LEU A 37 -4.74 17.23 0.90
N LYS A 38 -4.53 17.09 2.21
CA LYS A 38 -5.52 17.46 3.20
C LYS A 38 -5.09 18.79 3.83
N GLY A 39 -5.90 19.82 3.65
CA GLY A 39 -5.71 21.16 4.24
C GLY A 39 -6.73 21.43 5.34
N ARG A 40 -6.44 22.43 6.19
CA ARG A 40 -7.43 23.00 7.10
C ARG A 40 -7.88 24.34 6.55
N GLU A 41 -9.19 24.56 6.46
CA GLU A 41 -9.77 25.85 6.11
C GLU A 41 -10.69 26.32 7.24
N THR A 42 -10.70 27.63 7.48
CA THR A 42 -11.61 28.27 8.45
C THR A 42 -12.73 28.93 7.69
N LEU A 43 -13.96 28.53 7.97
CA LEU A 43 -15.16 29.13 7.40
C LEU A 43 -15.41 30.52 8.01
N ALA A 44 -16.26 31.31 7.37
CA ALA A 44 -16.60 32.67 7.81
C ALA A 44 -17.22 32.72 9.23
N ASP A 45 -17.78 31.62 9.72
CA ASP A 45 -18.34 31.47 11.07
C ASP A 45 -17.32 30.99 12.12
N GLY A 46 -16.04 30.87 11.75
CA GLY A 46 -14.95 30.43 12.62
C GLY A 46 -14.80 28.91 12.74
N ARG A 47 -15.67 28.10 12.12
CA ARG A 47 -15.53 26.64 12.11
C ARG A 47 -14.36 26.22 11.23
N GLN A 48 -13.54 25.29 11.71
CA GLN A 48 -12.51 24.64 10.91
C GLN A 48 -13.05 23.40 10.20
N ILE A 49 -12.78 23.29 8.90
CA ILE A 49 -13.07 22.11 8.09
C ILE A 49 -11.78 21.54 7.51
N ILE A 50 -11.81 20.24 7.20
CA ILE A 50 -10.74 19.59 6.44
C ILE A 50 -11.15 19.62 4.97
N VAL A 51 -10.32 20.23 4.14
CA VAL A 51 -10.51 20.28 2.69
C VAL A 51 -9.53 19.32 2.03
N THR A 52 -10.00 18.62 1.00
CA THR A 52 -9.17 17.72 0.21
C THR A 52 -8.96 18.33 -1.16
N THR A 53 -7.72 18.65 -1.50
CA THR A 53 -7.32 18.97 -2.87
C THR A 53 -6.68 17.75 -3.51
N TYR A 54 -6.88 17.61 -4.82
CA TYR A 54 -6.35 16.49 -5.58
C TYR A 54 -5.31 16.97 -6.57
N GLY A 55 -4.38 16.10 -6.92
CA GLY A 55 -3.41 16.43 -7.95
C GLY A 55 -2.69 15.22 -8.49
N VAL A 56 -1.71 15.47 -9.34
CA VAL A 56 -0.75 14.48 -9.83
C VAL A 56 0.67 14.97 -9.54
N ALA A 57 1.52 14.07 -9.03
CA ALA A 57 2.93 14.37 -8.82
C ALA A 57 3.66 14.51 -10.17
N GLY A 58 4.16 15.70 -10.48
CA GLY A 58 5.05 15.96 -11.61
C GLY A 58 6.52 15.96 -11.20
N LYS A 59 7.42 16.16 -12.17
CA LYS A 59 8.88 16.21 -11.92
C LYS A 59 9.30 17.40 -11.05
N SER A 60 8.57 18.51 -11.10
CA SER A 60 8.92 19.77 -10.44
C SER A 60 7.95 20.16 -9.31
N GLY A 61 6.99 19.30 -8.98
CA GLY A 61 5.95 19.61 -7.99
C GLY A 61 4.63 18.90 -8.27
N ILE A 62 3.63 19.15 -7.44
CA ILE A 62 2.28 18.61 -7.63
C ILE A 62 1.48 19.57 -8.51
N LYS A 63 0.88 19.03 -9.57
CA LYS A 63 -0.12 19.75 -10.37
C LYS A 63 -1.49 19.45 -9.78
N GLU A 64 -2.15 20.47 -9.24
CA GLU A 64 -3.53 20.36 -8.77
C GLU A 64 -4.47 20.06 -9.95
N LEU A 65 -5.45 19.20 -9.71
CA LEU A 65 -6.40 18.72 -10.72
C LEU A 65 -7.82 18.68 -10.14
N SER A 66 -8.81 18.93 -10.99
CA SER A 66 -10.20 18.66 -10.64
C SER A 66 -10.45 17.16 -10.48
N LYS A 67 -11.52 16.80 -9.75
CA LYS A 67 -11.93 15.40 -9.57
C LYS A 67 -12.15 14.65 -10.90
N LYS A 68 -12.62 15.36 -11.93
CA LYS A 68 -12.81 14.82 -13.28
C LYS A 68 -11.47 14.51 -13.95
N GLU A 69 -10.51 15.41 -13.88
CA GLU A 69 -9.17 15.20 -14.45
C GLU A 69 -8.44 14.06 -13.72
N VAL A 70 -8.57 13.98 -12.38
CA VAL A 70 -8.06 12.85 -11.59
C VAL A 70 -8.69 11.54 -12.04
N SER A 71 -10.01 11.51 -12.27
CA SER A 71 -10.69 10.31 -12.77
C SER A 71 -10.14 9.86 -14.14
N SER A 72 -9.80 10.81 -15.02
CA SER A 72 -9.15 10.50 -16.31
C SER A 72 -7.74 9.95 -16.15
N VAL A 73 -6.93 10.50 -15.22
CA VAL A 73 -5.59 9.96 -14.91
C VAL A 73 -5.70 8.54 -14.34
N LEU A 74 -6.60 8.34 -13.39
CA LEU A 74 -6.85 7.03 -12.78
C LEU A 74 -7.38 6.01 -13.77
N ALA A 75 -8.18 6.41 -14.76
CA ALA A 75 -8.67 5.49 -15.78
C ALA A 75 -7.52 4.83 -16.57
N SER A 76 -6.50 5.62 -16.95
CA SER A 76 -5.31 5.07 -17.60
C SER A 76 -4.50 4.17 -16.65
N GLN A 77 -4.27 4.61 -15.42
CA GLN A 77 -3.48 3.84 -14.44
C GLN A 77 -4.17 2.51 -14.07
N ILE A 78 -5.50 2.51 -13.92
CA ILE A 78 -6.29 1.31 -13.62
C ILE A 78 -6.19 0.34 -14.79
N LEU A 79 -6.30 0.83 -16.02
CA LEU A 79 -6.20 0.00 -17.20
C LEU A 79 -4.80 -0.64 -17.32
N ASP A 80 -3.74 0.12 -17.03
CA ASP A 80 -2.37 -0.40 -17.01
C ASP A 80 -2.19 -1.47 -15.93
N PHE A 81 -2.73 -1.24 -14.73
CA PHE A 81 -2.73 -2.24 -13.65
C PHE A 81 -3.48 -3.51 -14.05
N MET A 82 -4.68 -3.39 -14.60
CA MET A 82 -5.51 -4.52 -15.04
C MET A 82 -4.81 -5.34 -16.12
N ARG A 83 -4.17 -4.67 -17.09
CA ARG A 83 -3.42 -5.33 -18.17
C ARG A 83 -2.21 -6.09 -17.66
N THR A 84 -1.49 -5.49 -16.71
CA THR A 84 -0.26 -6.03 -16.14
C THR A 84 -0.54 -7.22 -15.23
N ASN A 85 -1.49 -7.06 -14.30
CA ASN A 85 -1.75 -8.03 -13.24
C ASN A 85 -2.90 -9.00 -13.56
N LYS A 86 -3.63 -8.79 -14.67
CA LYS A 86 -4.80 -9.60 -15.07
C LYS A 86 -5.85 -9.72 -13.95
N MET A 87 -6.02 -8.65 -13.18
CA MET A 87 -6.96 -8.57 -12.07
C MET A 87 -7.51 -7.15 -11.89
N TYR A 88 -8.64 -7.03 -11.19
CA TYR A 88 -9.16 -5.73 -10.76
C TYR A 88 -8.22 -5.08 -9.72
N PRO A 89 -8.05 -3.75 -9.73
CA PRO A 89 -7.45 -3.04 -8.59
C PRO A 89 -8.30 -3.20 -7.31
N PRO A 90 -7.69 -3.02 -6.12
CA PRO A 90 -8.42 -3.03 -4.86
C PRO A 90 -9.48 -1.94 -4.84
N LYS A 91 -10.58 -2.20 -4.11
CA LYS A 91 -11.69 -1.24 -3.90
C LYS A 91 -12.29 -0.69 -5.21
N THR A 92 -12.22 -1.47 -6.28
CA THR A 92 -12.87 -1.18 -7.57
C THR A 92 -14.08 -2.09 -7.77
N LYS A 93 -15.19 -1.54 -8.27
CA LYS A 93 -16.42 -2.29 -8.57
C LYS A 93 -17.03 -1.83 -9.89
N MET A 94 -17.66 -2.75 -10.61
CA MET A 94 -18.52 -2.40 -11.75
C MET A 94 -19.67 -1.51 -11.27
N LYS A 95 -19.89 -0.37 -11.95
CA LYS A 95 -20.97 0.57 -11.60
C LYS A 95 -22.08 0.56 -12.64
N LYS A 96 -21.74 0.77 -13.92
CA LYS A 96 -22.74 0.84 -15.00
C LYS A 96 -22.12 0.65 -16.37
N SER A 97 -22.78 -0.16 -17.19
CA SER A 97 -22.52 -0.26 -18.62
C SER A 97 -23.44 0.63 -19.44
N TYR A 98 -22.96 1.06 -20.59
CA TYR A 98 -23.66 1.96 -21.48
C TYR A 98 -23.79 1.35 -22.88
N ALA A 99 -24.87 1.68 -23.58
CA ALA A 99 -25.14 1.18 -24.94
C ALA A 99 -24.06 1.56 -25.97
N ASN A 100 -23.22 2.56 -25.69
CA ASN A 100 -22.08 2.93 -26.53
C ASN A 100 -20.81 2.11 -26.25
N GLY A 101 -20.90 1.05 -25.44
CA GLY A 101 -19.78 0.18 -25.05
C GLY A 101 -18.89 0.76 -23.94
N ASN A 102 -19.18 1.95 -23.43
CA ASN A 102 -18.46 2.45 -22.26
C ASN A 102 -18.91 1.72 -21.00
N VAL A 103 -18.00 1.60 -20.05
CA VAL A 103 -18.28 1.07 -18.72
C VAL A 103 -17.73 2.03 -17.68
N ASN A 104 -18.57 2.38 -16.72
CA ASN A 104 -18.17 3.06 -15.51
C ASN A 104 -17.87 2.06 -14.40
N LEU A 105 -16.70 2.23 -13.78
CA LEU A 105 -16.32 1.60 -12.53
C LEU A 105 -16.43 2.63 -11.40
N ASP A 106 -16.76 2.15 -10.20
CA ASP A 106 -16.55 2.90 -8.96
C ASP A 106 -15.20 2.48 -8.38
N TYR A 107 -14.33 3.46 -8.08
CA TYR A 107 -13.08 3.23 -7.36
C TYR A 107 -13.03 4.10 -6.11
N SER A 108 -12.92 3.46 -4.96
CA SER A 108 -12.99 4.12 -3.65
C SER A 108 -11.69 3.90 -2.86
N PRO A 109 -10.62 4.66 -3.13
CA PRO A 109 -9.31 4.50 -2.49
C PRO A 109 -9.37 4.63 -0.95
N THR A 110 -10.24 5.50 -0.45
CA THR A 110 -10.49 5.71 0.98
C THR A 110 -11.99 5.64 1.26
N ASP A 111 -12.38 5.62 2.54
CA ASP A 111 -13.80 5.62 2.94
C ASP A 111 -14.52 6.95 2.63
N TYR A 112 -13.76 8.02 2.38
CA TYR A 112 -14.28 9.37 2.16
C TYR A 112 -14.17 9.83 0.70
N ASP A 113 -13.32 9.18 -0.09
CA ASP A 113 -12.97 9.60 -1.45
C ASP A 113 -13.30 8.47 -2.45
N SER A 114 -14.22 8.75 -3.38
CA SER A 114 -14.59 7.85 -4.48
C SER A 114 -14.55 8.54 -5.84
N PHE A 115 -14.25 7.78 -6.89
CA PHE A 115 -14.13 8.25 -8.27
C PHE A 115 -14.93 7.36 -9.21
N THR A 116 -15.61 7.98 -10.18
CA THR A 116 -16.22 7.24 -11.28
C THR A 116 -15.22 7.18 -12.42
N ILE A 117 -14.77 5.97 -12.74
CA ILE A 117 -13.75 5.69 -13.73
C ILE A 117 -14.43 5.21 -15.01
N ASN A 118 -14.35 6.01 -16.07
CA ASN A 118 -14.97 5.69 -17.34
C ASN A 118 -13.96 5.02 -18.27
N LEU A 119 -14.15 3.73 -18.53
CA LEU A 119 -13.44 2.98 -19.55
C LEU A 119 -14.22 3.03 -20.87
N THR A 120 -13.50 3.23 -21.97
CA THR A 120 -14.08 3.30 -23.31
C THR A 120 -13.50 2.19 -24.20
N PRO A 121 -14.23 1.76 -25.25
CA PRO A 121 -13.70 0.77 -26.19
C PRO A 121 -12.36 1.18 -26.79
N LYS A 122 -12.18 2.48 -27.07
CA LYS A 122 -10.92 3.04 -27.57
C LYS A 122 -9.75 2.87 -26.60
N MET A 123 -9.98 3.05 -25.30
CA MET A 123 -8.93 2.91 -24.29
C MET A 123 -8.50 1.45 -24.15
N VAL A 124 -9.49 0.55 -24.08
CA VAL A 124 -9.28 -0.89 -23.91
C VAL A 124 -8.69 -1.51 -25.18
N GLY A 125 -9.07 -1.01 -26.36
CA GLY A 125 -8.70 -1.58 -27.65
C GLY A 125 -9.65 -2.69 -28.10
N GLY A 126 -10.90 -2.68 -27.63
CA GLY A 126 -11.87 -3.74 -27.86
C GLY A 126 -13.16 -3.51 -27.06
N ASP A 127 -13.96 -4.56 -26.88
CA ASP A 127 -15.12 -4.51 -25.98
C ASP A 127 -14.66 -4.39 -24.52
N VAL A 128 -15.33 -3.50 -23.77
CA VAL A 128 -14.94 -3.19 -22.39
C VAL A 128 -15.48 -4.21 -21.41
N GLU A 129 -16.69 -4.73 -21.63
CA GLU A 129 -17.27 -5.74 -20.73
C GLU A 129 -16.52 -7.06 -20.84
N ASP A 130 -16.20 -7.51 -22.07
CA ASP A 130 -15.43 -8.72 -22.30
C ASP A 130 -14.06 -8.63 -21.61
N PHE A 131 -13.34 -7.51 -21.82
CA PHE A 131 -12.06 -7.26 -21.16
C PHE A 131 -12.16 -7.34 -19.63
N LEU A 132 -13.22 -6.79 -19.05
CA LEU A 132 -13.44 -6.76 -17.61
C LEU A 132 -13.88 -8.12 -17.06
N TYR A 133 -14.61 -8.91 -17.84
CA TYR A 133 -15.05 -10.26 -17.48
C TYR A 133 -13.86 -11.22 -17.37
N ASP A 134 -12.83 -11.04 -18.21
CA ASP A 134 -11.61 -11.86 -18.22
C ASP A 134 -10.66 -11.56 -17.05
N LEU A 135 -10.92 -10.53 -16.23
CA LEU A 135 -10.08 -10.17 -15.10
C LEU A 135 -10.43 -10.97 -13.84
N ASN A 136 -9.40 -11.43 -13.14
CA ASN A 136 -9.57 -11.99 -11.80
C ASN A 136 -10.03 -10.92 -10.81
N PRO A 137 -10.87 -11.26 -9.81
CA PRO A 137 -11.09 -10.39 -8.66
C PRO A 137 -9.76 -9.97 -8.03
N PHE A 138 -9.71 -8.79 -7.40
CA PHE A 138 -8.52 -8.38 -6.67
C PHE A 138 -8.19 -9.44 -5.61
N LYS A 139 -7.00 -10.04 -5.75
CA LYS A 139 -6.39 -10.85 -4.71
C LYS A 139 -5.12 -10.12 -4.34
N GLU A 140 -5.03 -9.74 -3.07
CA GLU A 140 -3.82 -9.15 -2.53
C GLU A 140 -2.68 -10.17 -2.77
N GLU A 141 -1.53 -9.75 -3.30
CA GLU A 141 -0.33 -10.57 -3.30
C GLU A 141 0.16 -10.65 -1.87
N VAL A 142 -0.52 -11.50 -1.14
CA VAL A 142 -0.16 -11.96 0.16
C VAL A 142 0.80 -13.12 -0.14
N SER A 143 2.13 -12.92 -0.04
CA SER A 143 3.15 -13.99 -0.10
C SER A 143 2.70 -15.18 0.75
N GLU A 144 2.44 -16.37 0.20
CA GLU A 144 1.59 -17.43 0.81
C GLU A 144 1.84 -17.77 2.30
N ASP A 145 2.95 -17.33 2.87
CA ASP A 145 3.32 -17.36 4.29
C ASP A 145 2.93 -16.09 5.11
N HIS A 146 1.66 -15.64 5.15
CA HIS A 146 1.22 -14.57 6.09
C HIS A 146 1.32 -14.97 7.56
N ASP A 147 1.37 -16.27 7.79
CA ASP A 147 1.49 -16.86 9.11
C ASP A 147 2.95 -17.16 9.46
N ALA A 148 3.91 -16.88 8.56
CA ALA A 148 5.32 -17.05 8.91
C ALA A 148 5.78 -15.93 9.83
N TRP A 149 6.48 -16.36 10.87
CA TRP A 149 7.25 -15.49 11.72
C TRP A 149 8.37 -14.84 10.91
N ARG A 150 8.64 -13.56 11.22
CA ARG A 150 9.74 -12.81 10.60
C ARG A 150 10.95 -12.76 11.53
N VAL A 151 12.15 -12.81 10.96
CA VAL A 151 13.40 -12.53 11.66
C VAL A 151 14.18 -11.42 10.95
N GLU A 152 14.72 -10.47 11.71
CA GLU A 152 15.64 -9.47 11.19
C GLU A 152 16.47 -8.82 12.30
N LEU A 153 17.54 -8.12 11.92
CA LEU A 153 18.18 -7.14 12.78
C LEU A 153 17.29 -5.91 12.95
N THR A 154 17.27 -5.38 14.17
CA THR A 154 16.51 -4.17 14.50
C THR A 154 17.09 -2.95 13.78
N LYS A 155 16.33 -2.38 12.85
CA LYS A 155 16.74 -1.24 12.02
C LYS A 155 16.54 0.14 12.69
N SER A 156 15.86 0.20 13.83
CA SER A 156 15.58 1.46 14.55
C SER A 156 15.39 1.25 16.04
N SER A 157 15.78 2.21 16.87
CA SER A 157 15.60 2.18 18.33
C SER A 157 14.17 2.42 18.81
N ARG A 158 13.19 2.48 17.90
CA ARG A 158 11.78 2.76 18.20
C ARG A 158 10.94 1.49 18.45
N SER A 159 11.50 0.30 18.25
CA SER A 159 10.76 -0.94 18.50
C SER A 159 10.72 -1.28 19.98
N THR A 160 9.52 -1.55 20.49
CA THR A 160 9.28 -2.07 21.84
C THR A 160 8.84 -3.52 21.75
N CYS A 161 9.51 -4.38 22.51
CA CYS A 161 9.16 -5.79 22.62
C CYS A 161 7.76 -5.96 23.21
N ARG A 162 6.91 -6.76 22.56
CA ARG A 162 5.53 -7.00 22.98
C ARG A 162 5.40 -7.97 24.16
N THR A 163 6.43 -8.75 24.48
CA THR A 163 6.44 -9.63 25.65
C THR A 163 6.82 -8.90 26.93
N CYS A 164 7.92 -8.13 26.90
CA CYS A 164 8.50 -7.53 28.10
C CYS A 164 8.37 -6.00 28.18
N SER A 165 7.80 -5.37 27.16
CA SER A 165 7.60 -3.91 27.06
C SER A 165 8.89 -3.07 27.10
N LYS A 166 10.06 -3.69 26.91
CA LYS A 166 11.36 -2.99 26.82
C LYS A 166 11.73 -2.70 25.37
N ALA A 167 12.53 -1.66 25.15
CA ALA A 167 13.06 -1.33 23.83
C ALA A 167 13.97 -2.46 23.30
N ILE A 168 13.93 -2.69 21.98
CA ILE A 168 14.84 -3.58 21.25
C ILE A 168 15.91 -2.69 20.60
N GLN A 169 17.18 -2.96 20.87
CA GLN A 169 18.28 -2.09 20.43
C GLN A 169 18.59 -2.30 18.94
N ILE A 170 19.09 -1.25 18.30
CA ILE A 170 19.54 -1.33 16.89
C ILE A 170 20.62 -2.40 16.76
N GLY A 171 20.49 -3.26 15.76
CA GLY A 171 21.42 -4.37 15.54
C GLY A 171 21.15 -5.61 16.40
N GLU A 172 20.15 -5.62 17.28
CA GLU A 172 19.70 -6.86 17.93
C GLU A 172 18.78 -7.66 17.01
N ILE A 173 18.94 -8.99 16.99
CA ILE A 173 17.99 -9.92 16.35
C ILE A 173 16.64 -9.82 17.07
N ARG A 174 15.57 -9.66 16.29
CA ARG A 174 14.19 -9.65 16.77
C ARG A 174 13.31 -10.59 15.97
N LEU A 175 12.26 -11.07 16.63
CA LEU A 175 11.23 -11.92 16.02
C LEU A 175 9.94 -11.12 15.84
N GLY A 176 9.33 -11.25 14.66
CA GLY A 176 8.06 -10.65 14.31
C GLY A 176 6.97 -11.72 14.33
N GLU A 177 6.06 -11.64 15.31
CA GLU A 177 4.81 -12.39 15.30
C GLU A 177 3.87 -11.77 14.25
N PRO A 178 3.41 -12.53 13.25
CA PRO A 178 2.53 -12.01 12.22
C PRO A 178 1.19 -11.56 12.82
N THR A 179 0.71 -10.40 12.41
CA THR A 179 -0.61 -9.89 12.79
C THR A 179 -1.22 -9.16 11.61
N ILE A 180 -2.53 -9.21 11.47
CA ILE A 180 -3.22 -8.40 10.46
C ILE A 180 -3.62 -7.06 11.11
N PHE A 181 -3.26 -5.95 10.45
CA PHE A 181 -3.71 -4.61 10.82
C PHE A 181 -4.23 -3.89 9.57
N ASP A 182 -5.52 -3.53 9.57
CA ASP A 182 -6.19 -2.87 8.44
C ASP A 182 -6.10 -3.65 7.10
N GLY A 183 -6.11 -4.99 7.18
CA GLY A 183 -5.93 -5.87 6.01
C GLY A 183 -4.48 -6.10 5.58
N TYR A 184 -3.50 -5.49 6.26
CA TYR A 184 -2.07 -5.66 5.97
C TYR A 184 -1.41 -6.60 6.97
N VAL A 185 -0.44 -7.39 6.52
CA VAL A 185 0.52 -8.03 7.43
C VAL A 185 1.33 -6.95 8.12
N SER A 186 1.32 -7.02 9.43
CA SER A 186 2.19 -6.28 10.32
C SER A 186 2.86 -7.28 11.26
N TYR A 187 3.89 -6.83 11.96
CA TYR A 187 4.62 -7.68 12.89
C TYR A 187 4.60 -7.07 14.28
N ARG A 188 4.21 -7.89 15.25
CA ARG A 188 4.46 -7.60 16.67
C ARG A 188 5.89 -8.03 16.96
N TRP A 189 6.73 -7.05 17.29
CA TRP A 189 8.14 -7.30 17.50
C TRP A 189 8.42 -7.78 18.93
N HIS A 190 9.28 -8.79 19.04
CA HIS A 190 9.75 -9.36 20.29
C HIS A 190 11.27 -9.46 20.27
N HIS A 191 11.93 -9.33 21.43
CA HIS A 191 13.32 -9.79 21.56
C HIS A 191 13.39 -11.26 21.20
N LEU A 192 14.51 -11.72 20.61
CA LEU A 192 14.75 -13.13 20.32
C LEU A 192 14.44 -14.02 21.53
N LYS A 193 15.05 -13.74 22.69
CA LYS A 193 14.82 -14.49 23.95
C LYS A 193 13.37 -14.47 24.44
N CYS A 194 12.63 -13.41 24.13
CA CYS A 194 11.25 -13.26 24.58
C CYS A 194 10.26 -14.12 23.78
N ALA A 195 10.61 -14.53 22.57
CA ALA A 195 9.70 -15.23 21.66
C ALA A 195 10.28 -16.51 21.04
N ALA A 196 11.55 -16.87 21.29
CA ALA A 196 12.17 -18.08 20.73
C ALA A 196 11.35 -19.35 21.04
N HIS A 197 10.79 -19.45 22.25
CA HIS A 197 9.93 -20.57 22.65
C HIS A 197 8.63 -20.69 21.82
N LEU A 198 8.17 -19.63 21.16
CA LEU A 198 6.96 -19.62 20.34
C LEU A 198 7.20 -20.17 18.93
N ILE A 199 8.46 -20.27 18.50
CA ILE A 199 8.85 -20.72 17.15
C ILE A 199 9.73 -21.96 17.16
N ARG A 200 9.81 -22.67 18.30
CA ARG A 200 10.70 -23.82 18.48
C ARG A 200 10.44 -24.96 17.50
N ASP A 201 9.18 -25.18 17.15
CA ASP A 201 8.77 -26.23 16.21
C ASP A 201 8.78 -25.75 14.75
N THR A 202 9.09 -24.47 14.51
CA THR A 202 9.16 -23.86 13.18
C THR A 202 10.52 -24.12 12.55
N LYS A 203 10.55 -24.48 11.27
CA LYS A 203 11.81 -24.56 10.54
C LYS A 203 12.38 -23.16 10.32
N LEU A 204 13.65 -22.94 10.66
CA LEU A 204 14.23 -21.59 10.63
C LEU A 204 14.31 -21.00 9.22
N ASP A 205 14.50 -21.85 8.20
CA ASP A 205 14.54 -21.46 6.79
C ASP A 205 13.18 -21.02 6.24
N THR A 206 12.08 -21.28 6.95
CA THR A 206 10.74 -20.79 6.60
C THR A 206 10.43 -19.44 7.25
N LEU A 207 11.32 -18.86 8.05
CA LEU A 207 11.11 -17.54 8.62
C LEU A 207 11.33 -16.46 7.56
N GLU A 208 10.41 -15.50 7.46
CA GLU A 208 10.60 -14.35 6.57
C GLU A 208 11.86 -13.58 7.00
N GLY A 209 12.77 -13.30 6.06
CA GLY A 209 14.03 -12.59 6.34
C GLY A 209 15.18 -13.47 6.83
N TYR A 210 14.99 -14.78 6.99
CA TYR A 210 16.08 -15.70 7.39
C TYR A 210 17.27 -15.63 6.41
N GLU A 211 17.01 -15.59 5.10
CA GLU A 211 18.08 -15.54 4.10
C GLU A 211 18.85 -14.22 4.06
N GLU A 212 18.33 -13.17 4.69
CA GLU A 212 19.02 -11.88 4.82
C GLU A 212 20.02 -11.86 5.97
N LEU A 213 19.98 -12.86 6.87
CA LEU A 213 20.87 -12.96 8.01
C LEU A 213 22.27 -13.41 7.61
N SER A 214 23.28 -12.84 8.25
CA SER A 214 24.66 -13.33 8.17
C SER A 214 24.79 -14.74 8.75
N ARG A 215 25.88 -15.44 8.45
CA ARG A 215 26.13 -16.78 9.00
C ARG A 215 26.17 -16.74 10.54
N GLU A 216 26.84 -15.73 11.09
CA GLU A 216 26.96 -15.53 12.53
C GLU A 216 25.59 -15.24 13.19
N GLU A 217 24.70 -14.52 12.51
CA GLU A 217 23.33 -14.27 12.98
C GLU A 217 22.45 -15.53 12.91
N LYS A 218 22.59 -16.33 11.86
CA LYS A 218 21.89 -17.63 11.74
C LYS A 218 22.32 -18.58 12.86
N GLU A 219 23.60 -18.61 13.20
CA GLU A 219 24.12 -19.38 14.35
C GLU A 219 23.57 -18.86 15.68
N GLN A 220 23.54 -17.53 15.88
CA GLN A 220 22.95 -16.94 17.08
C GLN A 220 21.46 -17.28 17.23
N LEU A 221 20.70 -17.21 16.14
CA LEU A 221 19.28 -17.58 16.11
C LEU A 221 19.09 -19.05 16.50
N GLN A 222 19.89 -19.94 15.91
CA GLN A 222 19.83 -21.38 16.16
C GLN A 222 20.20 -21.75 17.60
N ASN A 223 21.10 -21.00 18.24
CA ASN A 223 21.50 -21.24 19.64
C ASN A 223 20.42 -20.85 20.66
N GLU A 224 19.46 -20.00 20.29
CA GLU A 224 18.43 -19.46 21.20
C GLU A 224 17.07 -20.16 21.07
N ILE A 225 16.84 -20.95 20.01
CA ILE A 225 15.58 -21.66 19.70
C ILE A 225 15.64 -23.11 20.19
#